data_AF-A0A919VFT8-F1
#
_entry.id   AF-A0A919VFT8-F1
#
_cell.length_a   1.000
_cell.length_b   1.000
_cell.length_c   1.000
_cell.angle_alpha   90.00
_cell.angle_beta   90.00
_cell.angle_gamma   90.00
#
_symmetry.space_group_name_H-M   'P 1'
#
loop_
_entity.id
_entity.type
_entity.pdbx_description
1 polymer ?
#
loop_
_entity_poly.entity_id
_entity_poly.type
_entity_poly.pdbx_seq_one_letter_code
_entity_poly.pdbx_strand_id
1 'polypeptide(L)' 'MRTYRVQYNDYNDEFGTIIYIAIDKSYSGYIIISDEIKENSKQVIKRLKKKGVKKIAMLTTNDRKIAKFEGGSLG' A
#
# COMPACT_ATOMS: atom_id res chain seq x y z
N MET A 1 2.15 17.79 -11.15
CA MET A 1 3.50 18.41 -11.10
C MET A 1 4.09 18.70 -12.48
N ARG A 2 4.37 17.70 -13.33
CA ARG A 2 5.00 17.91 -14.66
C ARG A 2 4.20 18.86 -15.58
N THR A 3 2.89 18.67 -15.72
CA THR A 3 2.01 19.54 -16.53
C THR A 3 2.06 21.01 -16.09
N TYR A 4 2.22 21.26 -14.78
CA TYR A 4 2.30 22.60 -14.19
C TYR A 4 3.74 23.11 -14.03
N ARG A 5 4.74 22.37 -14.51
CA ARG A 5 6.18 22.67 -14.40
C ARG A 5 6.65 22.91 -12.96
N VAL A 6 6.02 22.26 -12.00
CA VAL A 6 6.43 22.29 -10.59
C VAL A 6 7.44 21.17 -10.37
N GLN A 7 8.63 21.50 -9.89
CA GLN A 7 9.64 20.52 -9.51
C GLN A 7 9.26 19.84 -8.19
N TYR A 8 9.49 18.54 -8.09
CA TYR A 8 9.17 17.73 -6.92
C TYR A 8 10.10 16.51 -6.91
N ASN A 9 10.30 15.94 -5.72
CA ASN A 9 10.97 14.66 -5.58
C ASN A 9 9.95 13.55 -5.78
N ASP A 10 10.30 12.55 -6.58
CA ASP A 10 9.43 11.41 -6.84
C ASP A 10 9.67 10.32 -5.78
N TYR A 11 8.67 10.06 -4.95
CA TYR A 11 8.74 9.11 -3.82
C TYR A 11 8.11 7.75 -4.19
N ASN A 12 8.48 7.19 -5.34
CA ASN A 12 7.91 5.93 -5.85
C ASN A 12 8.13 4.69 -4.96
N ASP A 13 8.92 4.82 -3.89
CA ASP A 13 9.18 3.73 -2.95
C ASP A 13 8.14 3.61 -1.84
N GLU A 14 7.30 4.62 -1.65
CA GLU A 14 6.24 4.63 -0.64
C GLU A 14 5.15 3.60 -0.96
N PHE A 15 4.62 2.95 0.09
CA PHE A 15 3.56 1.96 -0.04
C PHE A 15 2.20 2.62 0.08
N GLY A 16 1.64 3.05 -1.04
CA GLY A 16 0.29 3.61 -1.11
C GLY A 16 0.08 4.49 -2.33
N THR A 17 -1.08 5.14 -2.37
CA THR A 17 -1.39 6.17 -3.36
C THR A 17 -0.81 7.50 -2.88
N ILE A 18 0.08 8.10 -3.68
CA ILE A 18 0.72 9.38 -3.36
C ILE A 18 -0.02 10.52 -4.06
N ILE A 19 -0.46 11.50 -3.28
CA ILE A 19 -1.04 12.75 -3.77
C ILE A 19 -0.03 13.87 -3.54
N TYR A 20 0.53 14.40 -4.62
CA TYR A 20 1.45 15.52 -4.56
C TYR A 20 0.71 16.86 -4.53
N ILE A 21 1.08 17.76 -3.62
CA ILE A 21 0.45 19.06 -3.39
C ILE A 21 1.39 20.18 -3.83
N ALA A 22 0.84 21.14 -4.58
CA ALA A 22 1.52 22.39 -4.91
C ALA A 22 0.63 23.58 -4.59
N ILE A 23 1.22 24.63 -4.03
CA ILE A 23 0.59 25.92 -3.75
C ILE A 23 1.39 26.97 -4.51
N ASP A 24 0.71 27.84 -5.27
CA ASP A 24 1.34 28.92 -6.05
C ASP A 24 2.51 28.47 -6.94
N LYS A 25 2.35 27.33 -7.62
CA LYS A 25 3.36 26.69 -8.48
C LYS A 25 4.63 26.24 -7.73
N SER A 26 4.61 26.20 -6.41
CA SER A 26 5.66 25.62 -5.59
C SER A 26 5.20 24.30 -4.99
N TYR A 27 6.10 23.32 -4.94
CA TYR A 27 5.82 22.05 -4.28
C TYR A 27 5.72 22.24 -2.77
N SER A 28 4.64 21.72 -2.17
CA SER A 28 4.35 21.91 -0.73
C SER A 28 4.39 20.61 0.07
N GLY A 29 4.60 19.47 -0.58
CA GLY A 29 4.63 18.15 0.05
C GLY A 29 3.67 17.16 -0.60
N TYR A 30 3.43 16.04 0.09
CA TYR A 30 2.54 14.99 -0.38
C TYR A 30 1.76 14.35 0.78
N ILE A 31 0.65 13.70 0.42
CA ILE A 31 -0.12 12.81 1.30
C ILE A 31 -0.02 11.40 0.74
N ILE A 32 0.20 10.41 1.60
CA ILE A 32 0.06 8.99 1.26
C ILE A 32 -1.28 8.50 1.78
N ILE A 33 -2.03 7.83 0.93
CA ILE A 33 -3.20 7.05 1.32
C ILE A 33 -2.84 5.58 1.12
N SER A 34 -2.79 4.82 2.20
CA SER A 34 -2.43 3.39 2.19
C SER A 34 -3.48 2.55 2.90
N ASP A 35 -3.61 1.30 2.47
CA ASP A 35 -4.49 0.33 3.10
C ASP A 35 -3.85 -0.20 4.39
N GLU A 36 -4.64 -0.29 5.45
CA GLU A 36 -4.22 -0.90 6.70
C GLU A 36 -4.67 -2.35 6.80
N ILE A 37 -3.76 -3.21 7.29
CA ILE A 37 -4.10 -4.59 7.60
C ILE A 37 -4.92 -4.62 8.90
N LYS A 38 -6.13 -5.18 8.85
CA LYS A 38 -6.95 -5.35 10.07
C LYS A 38 -6.18 -6.14 11.12
N GLU A 39 -6.18 -5.65 12.37
CA GLU A 39 -5.37 -6.15 13.48
C GLU A 39 -5.48 -7.67 13.70
N ASN A 40 -6.68 -8.22 13.54
CA ASN A 40 -6.98 -9.63 13.77
C ASN A 40 -6.66 -10.57 12.60
N SER A 41 -6.31 -10.04 11.42
CA SER A 41 -6.16 -10.81 10.18
C SER A 41 -5.12 -11.93 10.30
N LYS A 42 -3.95 -11.63 10.86
CA LYS A 42 -2.87 -12.63 11.06
C LYS A 42 -3.33 -13.79 11.93
N GLN A 43 -4.06 -13.48 13.00
CA GLN A 43 -4.56 -14.49 13.93
C GLN A 43 -5.61 -15.39 13.26
N VAL A 44 -6.49 -14.82 12.45
CA VAL A 44 -7.50 -15.57 11.69
C VAL A 44 -6.83 -16.52 10.70
N ILE A 45 -5.87 -16.04 9.91
CA ILE A 45 -5.12 -16.88 8.96
C ILE A 45 -4.42 -18.03 9.68
N LYS A 46 -3.77 -17.76 10.82
CA LYS A 46 -3.15 -18.80 11.65
C LYS A 46 -4.17 -19.83 12.14
N ARG A 47 -5.35 -19.39 12.58
CA ARG A 47 -6.44 -20.28 13.02
C ARG A 47 -6.98 -21.14 11.87
N LEU A 48 -7.15 -20.57 10.68
CA LEU A 48 -7.58 -21.31 9.48
C LEU A 48 -6.57 -22.40 9.11
N LYS A 49 -5.26 -22.08 9.10
CA LYS A 49 -4.20 -23.06 8.88
C LYS A 49 -4.24 -24.18 9.92
N LYS A 50 -4.40 -23.84 11.21
CA LYS A 50 -4.55 -24.83 12.31
C LYS A 50 -5.77 -25.73 12.16
N LYS A 51 -6.85 -25.24 11.55
CA LYS A 51 -8.06 -26.03 11.25
C LYS A 51 -7.93 -26.89 9.98
N GLY A 52 -6.76 -26.94 9.35
CA GLY A 52 -6.49 -27.80 8.19
C GLY A 52 -6.66 -27.13 6.83
N VAL A 53 -6.90 -25.81 6.78
CA VAL A 53 -6.91 -25.08 5.49
C VAL A 53 -5.48 -25.01 4.95
N LYS A 54 -5.21 -25.78 3.88
CA LYS A 54 -3.86 -25.95 3.33
C LYS A 54 -3.42 -24.83 2.39
N LYS A 55 -4.35 -24.15 1.75
CA LYS A 55 -4.08 -23.08 0.78
C LYS A 55 -4.90 -21.84 1.12
N ILE A 56 -4.21 -20.73 1.25
CA ILE A 56 -4.81 -19.39 1.42
C ILE A 56 -4.16 -18.51 0.36
N ALA A 57 -4.97 -17.82 -0.42
CA ALA A 57 -4.51 -16.93 -1.49
C ALA A 57 -5.16 -15.56 -1.32
N MET A 58 -4.38 -14.51 -1.56
CA MET A 58 -4.88 -13.13 -1.66
C MET A 58 -5.15 -12.83 -3.13
N LEU A 59 -6.37 -12.42 -3.43
CA LEU A 59 -6.76 -11.91 -4.75
C LEU A 59 -6.94 -10.40 -4.59
N THR A 60 -6.16 -9.62 -5.32
CA THR A 60 -6.16 -8.16 -5.23
C THR A 60 -5.86 -7.55 -6.58
N THR A 61 -6.37 -6.34 -6.80
CA THR A 61 -6.03 -5.50 -7.95
C THR A 61 -4.88 -4.53 -7.64
N ASN A 62 -4.35 -4.55 -6.41
CA ASN A 62 -3.21 -3.73 -6.01
C ASN A 62 -1.95 -4.09 -6.81
N ASP A 63 -1.06 -3.11 -6.93
CA ASP A 63 0.23 -3.31 -7.58
C ASP A 63 1.03 -4.42 -6.91
N ARG A 64 1.85 -5.13 -7.68
CA ARG A 64 2.49 -6.39 -7.24
C ARG A 64 3.37 -6.19 -6.01
N LYS A 65 4.01 -5.03 -5.86
CA LYS A 65 4.86 -4.67 -4.71
C LYS A 65 4.02 -4.58 -3.42
N ILE A 66 2.88 -3.89 -3.51
CA ILE A 66 1.94 -3.72 -2.39
C ILE A 66 1.31 -5.05 -2.02
N ALA A 67 0.79 -5.79 -3.01
CA ALA A 67 0.16 -7.09 -2.79
C ALA A 67 1.11 -8.10 -2.11
N LYS A 68 2.40 -8.11 -2.49
CA LYS A 68 3.42 -8.94 -1.84
C LYS A 68 3.68 -8.52 -0.39
N PHE A 69 3.74 -7.21 -0.12
CA PHE A 69 3.92 -6.69 1.23
C PHE A 69 2.73 -7.05 2.13
N GLU A 70 1.50 -6.80 1.67
CA GLU A 70 0.27 -7.09 2.41
C GLU A 70 0.09 -8.59 2.66
N GLY A 71 0.19 -9.40 1.61
CA GLY A 71 0.08 -10.86 1.71
C GLY A 71 1.17 -11.47 2.58
N GLY A 72 2.42 -11.02 2.41
CA GLY A 72 3.56 -11.47 3.22
C GLY A 72 3.42 -11.10 4.69
N SER A 73 2.83 -9.94 4.99
CA SER A 73 2.57 -9.50 6.36
C SER A 73 1.56 -10.41 7.09
N LEU A 74 0.69 -11.11 6.37
CA LEU A 74 -0.33 -12.00 6.91
C LEU A 74 0.15 -13.44 7.15
N GLY A 75 1.23 -13.84 6.47
CA GLY A 75 1.98 -15.09 6.66
C GLY A 75 1.32 -16.35 6.14
#